data_AF-A0A6N9BJD1-F1
#
_entry.id   AF-A0A6N9BJD1-F1
#
_cell.length_a   1.000
_cell.length_b   1.000
_cell.length_c   1.000
_cell.angle_alpha   90.00
_cell.angle_beta   90.00
_cell.angle_gamma   90.00
#
_symmetry.space_group_name_H-M   'P 1'
#
loop_
_entity.id
_entity.type
_entity.pdbx_description
1 polymer ?
#
loop_
_entity_poly.entity_id
_entity_poly.type
_entity_poly.pdbx_seq_one_letter_code
_entity_poly.pdbx_strand_id
1 'polypeptide(L)'
;MQDHTVAVDTAQTPTGLAFADVFNVAVPFVDRHIREGRGARVAIRDAAGAVTYADLAANVNRAGNALAGLGLRPGDRVLMVVKDCPLFF
;
A
#
# COMPACT_ATOMS: atom_id res chain seq x y z
N MET A 1 -2.13 -3.82 20.45
CA MET A 1 -2.76 -3.73 19.11
C MET A 1 -2.03 -4.71 18.20
N GLN A 2 -2.69 -5.39 17.24
CA GLN A 2 -1.98 -6.30 16.33
C GLN A 2 -1.14 -5.49 15.34
N ASP A 3 0.02 -6.00 14.94
CA ASP A 3 0.87 -5.36 13.94
C ASP A 3 0.09 -5.00 12.67
N HIS A 4 0.45 -3.86 12.09
CA HIS A 4 -0.12 -3.32 10.86
C HIS A 4 -1.62 -3.00 10.92
N THR A 5 -2.17 -2.81 12.12
CA THR A 5 -3.56 -2.37 12.31
C THR A 5 -3.65 -0.90 12.75
N VAL A 6 -4.80 -0.30 12.48
CA VAL A 6 -5.18 1.06 12.90
C VAL A 6 -6.58 1.00 13.49
N ALA A 7 -6.76 1.63 14.65
CA ALA A 7 -8.08 1.86 15.25
C ALA A 7 -8.54 3.29 14.91
N VAL A 8 -9.81 3.40 14.55
CA VAL A 8 -10.45 4.66 14.15
C VAL A 8 -11.52 4.99 15.19
N ASP A 9 -11.37 6.09 15.89
CA ASP A 9 -12.38 6.63 16.80
C ASP A 9 -13.15 7.76 16.11
N THR A 10 -14.35 7.43 15.64
CA THR A 10 -15.25 8.37 14.97
C THR A 10 -16.12 9.18 15.92
N ALA A 11 -16.01 8.98 17.24
CA ALA A 11 -16.82 9.69 18.23
C ALA A 11 -16.28 11.10 18.55
N GLN A 12 -15.04 11.41 18.13
CA GLN A 12 -14.37 12.69 18.35
C GLN A 12 -14.13 13.44 17.03
N THR A 13 -14.03 14.77 17.11
CA THR A 13 -13.70 15.65 15.97
C THR A 13 -12.44 16.46 16.29
N PRO A 14 -11.33 16.31 15.53
CA PRO A 14 -11.16 15.40 14.39
C PRO A 14 -11.14 13.92 14.80
N THR A 15 -11.39 13.03 13.84
CA THR A 15 -11.37 11.57 14.03
C THR A 15 -10.05 11.11 14.63
N GLY A 16 -10.12 10.36 15.73
CA GLY A 16 -8.94 9.79 16.38
C GLY A 16 -8.39 8.60 15.60
N LEU A 17 -7.08 8.57 15.37
CA LEU A 17 -6.38 7.44 14.75
C LEU A 17 -5.30 6.92 15.70
N ALA A 18 -5.37 5.64 16.06
CA ALA A 18 -4.34 4.97 16.84
C ALA A 18 -3.72 3.85 15.99
N PHE A 19 -2.41 3.93 15.74
CA PHE A 19 -1.66 2.95 14.97
C PHE A 19 -0.95 1.96 15.88
N ALA A 20 -0.72 0.74 15.39
CA ALA A 20 0.12 -0.23 16.07
C ALA A 20 1.57 0.25 16.13
N ASP A 21 2.34 -0.18 17.15
CA ASP A 21 3.76 0.15 17.29
C ASP A 21 4.57 -0.25 16.05
N VAL A 22 4.22 -1.40 15.45
CA VAL A 22 4.74 -1.83 14.15
C VAL A 22 3.65 -1.64 13.10
N PHE A 23 3.82 -0.63 12.24
CA PHE A 23 2.87 -0.32 11.19
C PHE A 23 3.56 -0.16 9.82
N ASN A 24 3.09 -0.93 8.83
CA ASN A 24 3.48 -0.79 7.44
C ASN A 24 2.19 -0.63 6.64
N VAL A 25 2.07 0.50 5.95
CA VAL A 25 0.85 0.90 5.23
C VAL A 25 0.53 -0.01 4.03
N ALA A 26 1.54 -0.65 3.43
CA ALA A 26 1.34 -1.60 2.33
C ALA A 26 0.57 -2.85 2.77
N VAL A 27 0.69 -3.24 4.05
CA VAL A 27 0.06 -4.46 4.56
C VAL A 27 -1.47 -4.37 4.59
N PRO A 28 -2.11 -3.37 5.23
CA PRO A 28 -3.57 -3.28 5.26
C PRO A 28 -4.18 -2.91 3.90
N PHE A 29 -3.47 -2.18 3.04
CA PHE A 29 -3.99 -1.72 1.75
C PHE A 29 -3.73 -2.67 0.58
N VAL A 30 -2.66 -3.47 0.62
CA VAL A 30 -2.27 -4.37 -0.48
C VAL A 30 -2.21 -5.82 0.00
N ASP A 31 -1.27 -6.15 0.89
CA ASP A 31 -0.93 -7.55 1.20
C ASP A 31 -2.08 -8.31 1.87
N ARG A 32 -2.89 -7.62 2.67
CA ARG A 32 -4.08 -8.18 3.32
C ARG A 32 -5.04 -8.80 2.30
N HIS A 33 -5.19 -8.19 1.13
CA HIS A 33 -6.09 -8.70 0.10
C HIS A 33 -5.59 -10.03 -0.48
N ILE A 34 -4.27 -10.24 -0.53
CA ILE A 34 -3.69 -11.52 -0.95
C ILE A 34 -3.97 -12.59 0.10
N ARG A 35 -3.69 -12.29 1.38
CA ARG A 35 -3.92 -13.23 2.50
C ARG A 35 -5.39 -13.64 2.65
N GLU A 36 -6.31 -12.74 2.33
CA GLU A 36 -7.75 -13.00 2.39
C GLU A 36 -8.33 -13.63 1.10
N GLY A 37 -7.47 -14.05 0.15
CA GLY A 37 -7.91 -14.71 -1.09
C GLY A 37 -8.57 -13.77 -2.11
N ARG A 38 -8.41 -12.45 -1.95
CA ARG A 38 -8.99 -11.41 -2.81
C ARG A 38 -8.04 -11.00 -3.95
N GLY A 39 -7.00 -11.79 -4.24
CA GLY A 39 -5.97 -11.46 -5.23
C GLY A 39 -6.53 -11.16 -6.63
N ALA A 40 -7.50 -11.95 -7.11
CA ALA A 40 -8.13 -11.74 -8.42
C ALA A 40 -9.11 -10.55 -8.46
N ARG A 41 -9.42 -9.92 -7.32
CA ARG A 41 -10.32 -8.76 -7.29
C ARG A 41 -9.59 -7.54 -7.87
N VAL A 42 -10.31 -6.77 -8.69
CA VAL A 42 -9.81 -5.52 -9.24
C VAL A 42 -9.59 -4.49 -8.11
N ALA A 43 -8.36 -3.99 -8.00
CA ALA A 43 -7.95 -2.94 -7.09
C ALA A 43 -8.07 -1.55 -7.74
N ILE A 44 -7.65 -1.42 -9.01
CA ILE A 44 -7.67 -0.16 -9.76
C ILE A 44 -8.31 -0.40 -11.13
N ARG A 45 -9.16 0.53 -11.57
CA ARG A 45 -9.68 0.59 -12.95
C ARG A 45 -9.34 1.95 -13.54
N ASP A 46 -8.79 1.94 -14.75
CA ASP A 46 -8.53 3.14 -15.53
C ASP A 46 -8.98 2.93 -16.98
N ALA A 47 -8.63 3.88 -17.85
CA ALA A 47 -8.94 3.80 -19.28
C ALA A 47 -8.15 2.70 -20.02
N ALA A 48 -7.00 2.26 -19.48
CA ALA A 48 -6.14 1.24 -20.07
C ALA A 48 -6.53 -0.18 -19.65
N GLY A 49 -7.24 -0.34 -18.52
CA GLY A 49 -7.79 -1.62 -18.08
C GLY A 49 -7.99 -1.71 -16.58
N ALA A 50 -7.78 -2.93 -16.06
CA ALA A 50 -7.96 -3.25 -14.66
C ALA A 50 -6.67 -3.85 -14.09
N VAL A 51 -6.31 -3.43 -12.87
CA VAL A 51 -5.21 -4.00 -12.10
C VAL A 51 -5.81 -4.75 -10.92
N THR A 52 -5.50 -6.04 -10.79
CA THR A 52 -5.95 -6.84 -9.66
C THR A 52 -5.08 -6.61 -8.42
N TYR A 53 -5.54 -7.02 -7.23
CA TYR A 53 -4.69 -6.97 -6.04
C TYR A 53 -3.42 -7.83 -6.19
N ALA A 54 -3.49 -8.94 -6.91
CA ALA A 54 -2.31 -9.77 -7.20
C ALA A 54 -1.30 -9.01 -8.08
N ASP A 55 -1.76 -8.35 -9.13
CA ASP A 55 -0.90 -7.53 -10.00
C ASP A 55 -0.29 -6.37 -9.21
N LEU A 56 -1.11 -5.68 -8.41
CA LEU A 56 -0.68 -4.57 -7.57
C LEU A 56 0.40 -5.00 -6.57
N ALA A 57 0.20 -6.11 -5.86
CA ALA A 57 1.18 -6.63 -4.91
C ALA A 57 2.50 -7.00 -5.57
N ALA A 58 2.47 -7.67 -6.73
CA ALA A 58 3.68 -8.02 -7.48
C ALA A 58 4.46 -6.77 -7.91
N ASN A 59 3.73 -5.75 -8.36
CA ASN A 59 4.28 -4.49 -8.85
C ASN A 59 4.88 -3.61 -7.74
N VAL A 60 4.16 -3.46 -6.61
CA VAL A 60 4.66 -2.75 -5.42
C VAL A 60 5.92 -3.43 -4.89
N ASN A 61 5.95 -4.76 -4.81
CA ASN A 61 7.15 -5.49 -4.37
C ASN A 61 8.33 -5.33 -5.32
N ARG A 62 8.10 -5.31 -6.64
CA ARG A 62 9.14 -5.02 -7.63
C ARG A 62 9.72 -3.61 -7.44
N ALA A 63 8.87 -2.60 -7.25
CA ALA A 63 9.30 -1.22 -7.02
C ALA A 63 10.09 -1.10 -5.71
N GLY A 64 9.56 -1.66 -4.61
CA GLY A 64 10.24 -1.67 -3.31
C GLY A 64 11.62 -2.32 -3.36
N ASN A 65 11.74 -3.48 -4.03
CA ASN A 65 13.03 -4.15 -4.20
C ASN A 65 14.00 -3.35 -5.08
N ALA A 66 13.52 -2.66 -6.12
CA ALA A 66 14.36 -1.78 -6.93
C ALA A 66 14.90 -0.60 -6.11
N LEU A 67 14.05 0.04 -5.31
CA LEU A 67 14.45 1.12 -4.40
C LEU A 67 15.44 0.64 -3.34
N ALA A 68 15.20 -0.52 -2.73
CA ALA A 68 16.14 -1.14 -1.80
C ALA A 68 17.49 -1.46 -2.48
N GLY A 69 17.46 -1.95 -3.73
CA GLY A 69 18.65 -2.22 -4.53
C GLY A 69 19.46 -0.96 -4.88
N LEU A 70 18.83 0.21 -4.91
CA LEU A 70 19.50 1.51 -5.02
C LEU A 70 20.05 2.03 -3.69
N GLY A 71 19.86 1.29 -2.59
CA GLY A 71 20.39 1.62 -1.27
C GLY A 71 19.47 2.50 -0.41
N LEU A 72 18.20 2.66 -0.77
CA LEU A 72 17.24 3.41 0.06
C LEU A 72 16.96 2.67 1.37
N ARG A 73 16.83 3.46 2.44
CA ARG A 73 16.58 2.99 3.81
C ARG A 73 15.34 3.67 4.41
N PRO A 74 14.76 3.11 5.47
CA PRO A 74 13.70 3.79 6.21
C PRO A 74 14.13 5.21 6.64
N GLY A 75 13.28 6.20 6.34
CA GLY A 75 13.54 7.62 6.60
C GLY A 75 14.16 8.40 5.43
N ASP A 76 14.67 7.72 4.40
CA ASP A 76 15.12 8.38 3.18
C ASP A 76 13.92 8.93 2.38
N ARG A 77 14.16 9.97 1.58
CA ARG A 77 13.11 10.70 0.85
C ARG A 77 13.22 10.45 -0.64
N VAL A 78 12.08 10.25 -1.29
CA VAL A 78 11.97 10.06 -2.74
C VAL A 78 11.03 11.12 -3.30
N LEU A 79 11.48 11.84 -4.33
CA LEU A 79 10.61 12.72 -5.11
C LEU A 79 9.89 11.87 -6.16
N MET A 80 8.56 11.97 -6.23
CA MET A 80 7.75 11.30 -7.24
C MET A 80 7.34 12.30 -8.33
N VAL A 81 7.79 12.05 -9.57
CA VAL A 81 7.35 12.76 -10.77
C VAL A 81 6.76 11.72 -11.72
N VAL A 82 5.44 11.54 -11.63
CA VAL A 82 4.75 10.39 -12.23
C VAL A 82 3.49 10.84 -12.98
N LYS A 83 3.01 9.99 -13.89
CA LYS A 83 1.70 10.15 -14.52
C LYS A 83 0.62 9.62 -13.59
N ASP A 84 -0.60 10.11 -13.75
CA ASP A 84 -1.78 9.54 -13.11
C ASP A 84 -2.19 8.24 -13.82
N CYS A 85 -1.47 7.15 -13.52
CA CYS A 85 -1.79 5.82 -14.03
C CYS A 85 -1.31 4.69 -13.09
N PRO A 86 -1.90 3.49 -13.19
CA PRO A 86 -1.63 2.38 -12.28
C PRO A 86 -0.22 1.78 -12.37
N LEU A 87 0.63 2.26 -13.29
CA LEU A 87 2.02 1.82 -13.44
C LEU A 87 2.96 2.47 -12.42
N PHE A 88 2.52 3.53 -11.75
CA PHE A 88 3.25 4.21 -10.71
C PHE A 88 2.50 4.02 -9.39
N PHE A 89 3.07 3.17 -8.53
CA PHE A 89 2.62 2.85 -7.18
C PHE A 89 3.57 3.50 -6.17
#